data_AF-A0A7X8HEM2-F1
#
_entry.id   AF-A0A7X8HEM2-F1
#
_cell.length_a   1.000
_cell.length_b   1.000
_cell.length_c   1.000
_cell.angle_alpha   90.00
_cell.angle_beta   90.00
_cell.angle_gamma   90.00
#
_symmetry.space_group_name_H-M   'P 1'
#
loop_
_entity.id
_entity.type
_entity.pdbx_description
1 polymer ?
#
loop_
_entity_poly.entity_id
_entity_poly.type
_entity_poly.pdbx_seq_one_letter_code
_entity_poly.pdbx_strand_id
1 'polypeptide(L)'
;MSALGVLAFCLILWVTEALPFHITGLLSLGLLTFLKVGKYKEIISTGFGNDIVVFFIGVLVLGAFITKSGLGKRISTVILSITGNDTRLIILGFLVAGSLLSMWITDMAVAAMLMPLARAILREEGAEPMKSNFGKGLMIAVAWGALI
;
A
#
# COMPACT_ATOMS: atom_id res chain seq x y z
N MET A 1 34.38 2.54 3.89
CA MET A 1 34.23 2.37 2.42
C MET A 1 33.32 1.20 2.06
N SER A 2 33.51 0.01 2.63
CA SER A 2 32.72 -1.19 2.32
C SER A 2 31.21 -1.04 2.58
N ALA A 3 30.80 -0.35 3.64
CA ALA A 3 29.39 -0.06 3.93
C ALA A 3 28.69 0.76 2.83
N LEU A 4 29.37 1.79 2.30
CA LEU A 4 28.85 2.61 1.20
C LEU A 4 28.70 1.79 -0.08
N GLY A 5 29.62 0.86 -0.34
CA GLY A 5 29.54 -0.05 -1.49
C GLY A 5 28.31 -0.96 -1.42
N VAL A 6 28.03 -1.53 -0.25
CA VAL A 6 26.82 -2.36 -0.05
C VAL A 6 25.56 -1.51 -0.18
N LEU A 7 25.55 -0.29 0.36
CA LEU A 7 24.42 0.63 0.24
C LEU A 7 24.15 1.00 -1.23
N ALA A 8 25.19 1.35 -2.00
CA ALA A 8 25.06 1.65 -3.42
C ALA A 8 24.54 0.44 -4.21
N PHE A 9 25.04 -0.76 -3.90
CA PHE A 9 24.55 -2.00 -4.49
C PHE A 9 23.06 -2.24 -4.21
N CYS A 10 22.62 -2.06 -2.95
CA CYS A 10 21.20 -2.15 -2.59
C CYS A 10 20.34 -1.13 -3.32
N LEU A 11 20.78 0.13 -3.38
CA LEU A 11 20.05 1.19 -4.06
C LEU A 11 19.88 0.87 -5.55
N ILE A 12 20.94 0.41 -6.22
CA ILE A 12 20.86 0.01 -7.63
C ILE A 12 19.86 -1.13 -7.80
N LEU A 13 19.90 -2.17 -6.95
CA LEU A 13 18.96 -3.29 -7.02
C LEU A 13 17.51 -2.89 -6.72
N TRP A 14 17.28 -1.96 -5.80
CA TRP A 14 15.95 -1.45 -5.51
C TRP A 14 15.40 -0.57 -6.64
N VAL A 15 16.22 0.31 -7.23
CA VAL A 15 15.78 1.17 -8.35
C VAL A 15 15.55 0.36 -9.63
N THR A 16 16.38 -0.66 -9.88
CA THR A 16 16.24 -1.53 -11.05
C THR A 16 15.17 -2.62 -10.89
N GLU A 17 14.63 -2.78 -9.68
CA GLU A 17 13.72 -3.88 -9.29
C GLU A 17 14.20 -5.28 -9.75
N ALA A 18 15.52 -5.47 -9.91
CA ALA A 18 16.09 -6.71 -10.44
C ALA A 18 15.87 -7.91 -9.50
N LEU A 19 15.74 -7.64 -8.21
CA LEU A 19 15.36 -8.60 -7.18
C LEU A 19 14.25 -8.02 -6.30
N PRO A 20 13.32 -8.87 -5.80
CA PRO A 20 12.31 -8.44 -4.85
C PRO A 20 12.93 -7.74 -3.64
N PHE A 21 12.27 -6.67 -3.18
CA PHE A 21 12.79 -5.76 -2.15
C PHE A 21 13.31 -6.48 -0.88
N HIS A 22 12.59 -7.51 -0.45
CA HIS A 22 12.92 -8.33 0.71
C HIS A 22 14.14 -9.23 0.50
N ILE A 23 14.34 -9.77 -0.71
CA ILE A 23 15.52 -10.58 -1.05
C ILE A 23 16.77 -9.70 -1.05
N THR A 24 16.69 -8.51 -1.66
CA THR A 24 17.78 -7.54 -1.66
C THR A 24 18.20 -7.13 -0.25
N GLY A 25 17.24 -6.96 0.67
CA GLY A 25 17.50 -6.66 2.08
C GLY A 25 18.17 -7.81 2.84
N LEU A 26 17.80 -9.06 2.59
CA LEU A 26 18.48 -10.21 3.18
C LEU A 26 19.90 -10.37 2.64
N LEU A 27 20.07 -10.18 1.33
CA LEU A 27 21.37 -10.24 0.67
C LEU A 27 22.33 -9.17 1.21
N SER A 28 21.82 -7.96 1.48
CA SER A 28 22.62 -6.86 2.00
C SER A 28 23.13 -7.12 3.43
N LEU A 29 22.31 -7.72 4.29
CA LEU A 29 22.73 -8.16 5.61
C LEU A 29 23.82 -9.24 5.53
N GLY A 30 23.70 -10.18 4.59
CA GLY A 30 24.73 -11.18 4.29
C GLY A 30 26.04 -10.55 3.81
N LEU A 31 25.96 -9.57 2.90
CA LEU A 31 27.13 -8.82 2.43
C LEU A 31 27.81 -8.05 3.56
N LEU A 32 27.05 -7.33 4.39
CA LEU A 32 27.60 -6.56 5.52
C LEU A 32 28.34 -7.45 6.53
N THR A 33 27.80 -8.65 6.78
CA THR A 33 28.43 -9.63 7.67
C THR A 33 29.67 -10.27 7.05
N PHE A 34 29.65 -10.60 5.75
CA PHE A 34 30.79 -11.16 5.04
C PHE A 34 31.95 -10.16 4.90
N LEU A 35 31.65 -8.90 4.61
CA LEU A 35 32.63 -7.81 4.51
C LEU A 35 33.16 -7.32 5.87
N LYS A 36 32.78 -7.97 6.99
CA LYS A 36 33.17 -7.64 8.37
C LYS A 36 32.98 -6.15 8.72
N VAL A 37 31.93 -5.53 8.18
CA VAL A 37 31.62 -4.12 8.42
C VAL A 37 31.17 -3.88 9.87
N GLY A 38 30.64 -4.91 10.54
CA GLY A 38 30.27 -4.92 11.95
C GLY A 38 30.22 -6.35 12.50
N LYS A 39 29.92 -6.50 13.80
CA LYS A 39 29.73 -7.82 14.41
C LYS A 39 28.41 -8.44 13.93
N TYR A 40 28.42 -9.73 13.59
CA TYR A 40 27.23 -10.46 13.13
C TYR A 40 25.99 -10.24 14.01
N LYS A 41 26.19 -10.38 15.33
CA LYS A 41 25.13 -10.18 16.33
C LYS A 41 24.54 -8.77 16.30
N GLU A 42 25.38 -7.77 16.07
CA GLU A 42 24.99 -6.36 16.03
C GLU A 42 24.20 -6.04 14.77
N ILE A 43 24.70 -6.46 13.59
CA ILE A 43 24.05 -6.26 12.28
C ILE A 43 22.64 -6.85 12.27
N ILE A 44 22.48 -8.07 12.78
CA ILE A 44 21.16 -8.73 12.86
C ILE A 44 20.26 -8.06 13.89
N SER A 45 20.79 -7.71 15.06
CA SER A 45 20.02 -7.03 16.09
C SER A 45 19.50 -5.67 15.62
N THR A 46 20.29 -4.91 14.86
CA THR A 46 19.86 -3.62 14.30
C THR A 46 18.89 -3.77 13.13
N GLY A 47 19.02 -4.83 12.32
CA GLY A 47 18.16 -5.06 11.16
C GLY A 47 16.80 -5.66 11.53
N PHE A 48 16.81 -6.81 12.20
CA PHE A 48 15.60 -7.59 12.54
C PHE A 48 15.19 -7.51 14.00
N GLY A 49 16.10 -7.12 14.90
CA GLY A 49 15.82 -7.04 16.34
C GLY A 49 15.21 -5.71 16.80
N ASN A 50 14.79 -4.86 15.87
CA ASN A 50 14.17 -3.57 16.20
C ASN A 50 12.68 -3.75 16.51
N ASP A 51 12.21 -3.20 17.63
CA ASP A 51 10.80 -3.23 18.07
C ASP A 51 9.83 -2.71 16.99
N ILE A 52 10.30 -1.83 16.11
CA ILE A 52 9.55 -1.33 14.95
C ILE A 52 9.07 -2.50 14.07
N VAL A 53 9.89 -3.54 13.87
CA VAL A 53 9.51 -4.70 13.05
C VAL A 53 8.33 -5.44 13.66
N VAL A 54 8.36 -5.66 14.98
CA VAL A 54 7.27 -6.31 15.73
C VAL A 54 6.00 -5.47 15.69
N PHE A 55 6.14 -4.15 15.84
CA PHE A 55 5.03 -3.21 15.69
C PHE A 55 4.38 -3.29 14.30
N PHE A 56 5.18 -3.26 13.22
CA PHE A 56 4.67 -3.39 11.85
C PHE A 56 3.96 -4.73 11.62
N ILE A 57 4.47 -5.84 12.17
CA ILE A 57 3.76 -7.13 12.12
C ILE A 57 2.38 -7.01 12.78
N GLY A 58 2.29 -6.37 13.95
CA GLY A 58 1.01 -6.11 14.63
C GLY A 58 0.04 -5.30 13.78
N VAL A 59 0.51 -4.22 13.14
CA VAL A 59 -0.30 -3.38 12.24
C VAL A 59 -0.78 -4.18 11.02
N LEU A 60 0.09 -4.97 10.40
CA LEU A 60 -0.27 -5.81 9.25
C LEU A 60 -1.31 -6.89 9.61
N VAL A 61 -1.19 -7.50 10.79
CA VAL A 61 -2.18 -8.47 11.30
C VAL A 61 -3.54 -7.81 11.54
N LEU A 62 -3.56 -6.61 12.13
CA LEU A 62 -4.79 -5.82 12.31
C LEU A 62 -5.42 -5.47 10.96
N GLY A 63 -4.64 -4.96 10.01
CA GLY A 63 -5.13 -4.65 8.66
C GLY A 63 -5.67 -5.88 7.92
N ALA A 64 -5.02 -7.04 8.06
CA ALA A 64 -5.50 -8.30 7.52
C ALA A 64 -6.83 -8.72 8.16
N PHE A 65 -7.01 -8.51 9.46
CA PHE A 65 -8.27 -8.80 10.15
C PHE A 65 -9.41 -7.88 9.70
N ILE A 66 -9.15 -6.58 9.52
CA ILE A 66 -10.13 -5.62 8.99
C ILE A 66 -10.54 -6.01 7.56
N THR A 67 -9.58 -6.45 6.75
CA THR A 67 -9.84 -6.90 5.37
C THR A 67 -10.65 -8.20 5.38
N LYS A 68 -10.27 -9.19 6.18
CA LYS A 68 -10.92 -10.51 6.25
C LYS A 68 -12.32 -10.46 6.87
N SER A 69 -12.54 -9.58 7.86
CA SER A 69 -13.87 -9.37 8.46
C SER A 69 -14.84 -8.65 7.51
N GLY A 70 -14.34 -8.08 6.40
CA GLY A 70 -15.13 -7.28 5.47
C GLY A 70 -15.54 -5.92 6.02
N LEU A 71 -15.00 -5.50 7.17
CA LEU A 71 -15.35 -4.24 7.82
C LEU A 71 -14.99 -3.05 6.94
N GLY A 72 -13.81 -3.05 6.32
CA GLY A 72 -13.40 -1.98 5.39
C GLY A 72 -14.37 -1.85 4.21
N LYS A 73 -14.93 -2.96 3.71
CA LYS A 73 -15.93 -2.95 2.64
C LYS A 73 -17.21 -2.28 3.13
N ARG A 74 -17.70 -2.64 4.32
CA ARG A 74 -18.89 -2.02 4.93
C ARG A 74 -18.71 -0.51 5.13
N ILE A 75 -17.56 -0.09 5.66
CA ILE A 75 -17.24 1.33 5.87
C ILE A 75 -17.25 2.08 4.54
N SER A 76 -16.55 1.56 3.51
CA SER A 76 -16.53 2.19 2.19
C SER A 76 -17.93 2.31 1.58
N THR A 77 -18.76 1.26 1.70
CA THR A 77 -20.14 1.29 1.19
C THR A 77 -21.01 2.30 1.95
N VAL A 78 -20.87 2.43 3.27
CA VAL A 78 -21.62 3.44 4.04
C VAL A 78 -21.22 4.85 3.63
N ILE A 79 -19.92 5.14 3.56
CA ILE A 79 -19.41 6.46 3.15
C ILE A 79 -19.94 6.81 1.75
N LEU A 80 -19.89 5.86 0.83
CA LEU A 80 -20.37 6.06 -0.54
C LEU A 80 -21.90 6.14 -0.64
N SER A 81 -22.66 5.47 0.24
CA SER A 81 -24.12 5.57 0.25
C SER A 81 -24.63 6.96 0.64
N ILE A 82 -23.86 7.72 1.42
CA ILE A 82 -24.19 9.09 1.84
C ILE A 82 -23.98 10.09 0.68
N THR A 83 -23.21 9.68 -0.32
CA THR A 83 -22.66 10.57 -1.34
C THR A 83 -23.68 10.98 -2.41
N GLY A 84 -24.82 10.29 -2.49
CA GLY A 84 -25.94 10.64 -3.38
C GLY A 84 -25.61 10.44 -4.88
N ASN A 85 -26.30 11.19 -5.74
CA ASN A 85 -26.22 11.04 -7.21
C ASN A 85 -25.34 12.10 -7.89
N ASP A 86 -24.58 12.90 -7.14
CA ASP A 86 -23.68 13.91 -7.71
C ASP A 86 -22.31 13.28 -8.00
N THR A 87 -21.93 13.28 -9.28
CA THR A 87 -20.64 12.83 -9.80
C THR A 87 -19.44 13.34 -9.00
N ARG A 88 -19.46 14.62 -8.57
CA ARG A 88 -18.36 15.22 -7.80
C ARG A 88 -18.30 14.70 -6.38
N LEU A 89 -19.46 14.55 -5.76
CA LEU A 89 -19.54 13.97 -4.43
C LEU A 89 -19.05 12.52 -4.49
N ILE A 90 -19.45 11.72 -5.50
CA ILE A 90 -19.01 10.31 -5.64
C ILE A 90 -17.49 10.22 -5.64
N ILE A 91 -16.82 11.03 -6.47
CA ILE A 91 -15.35 11.09 -6.52
C ILE A 91 -14.76 11.45 -5.14
N LEU A 92 -15.33 12.45 -4.46
CA LEU A 92 -14.91 12.85 -3.11
C LEU A 92 -15.11 11.71 -2.09
N GLY A 93 -16.23 11.00 -2.17
CA GLY A 93 -16.54 9.85 -1.32
C GLY A 93 -15.52 8.72 -1.48
N PHE A 94 -15.05 8.46 -2.72
CA PHE A 94 -13.97 7.49 -2.96
C PHE A 94 -12.63 7.96 -2.40
N LEU A 95 -12.30 9.24 -2.53
CA LEU A 95 -11.07 9.81 -1.96
C LEU A 95 -11.07 9.70 -0.43
N VAL A 96 -12.17 10.11 0.21
CA VAL A 96 -12.30 10.09 1.69
C VAL A 96 -12.38 8.66 2.22
N ALA A 97 -13.13 7.77 1.55
CA ALA A 97 -13.19 6.36 1.94
C ALA A 97 -11.82 5.69 1.79
N GLY A 98 -11.09 5.99 0.71
CA GLY A 98 -9.74 5.51 0.49
C GLY A 98 -8.79 5.94 1.61
N SER A 99 -8.76 7.24 1.93
CA SER A 99 -7.77 7.76 2.88
C SER A 99 -8.04 7.30 4.31
N LEU A 100 -9.32 7.27 4.71
CA LEU A 100 -9.71 6.75 6.02
C LEU A 100 -9.39 5.27 6.19
N LEU A 101 -9.51 4.47 5.12
CA LEU A 101 -9.18 3.04 5.16
C LEU A 101 -7.66 2.81 5.08
N SER A 102 -6.94 3.66 4.33
CA SER A 102 -5.48 3.58 4.17
C SER A 102 -4.72 3.83 5.48
N MET A 103 -5.30 4.59 6.41
CA MET A 103 -4.75 4.75 7.76
C MET A 103 -4.63 3.44 8.57
N TRP A 104 -5.41 2.40 8.23
CA TRP A 104 -5.50 1.17 9.01
C TRP A 104 -5.13 -0.10 8.24
N ILE A 105 -5.09 -0.05 6.91
CA ILE A 105 -4.87 -1.17 6.00
C ILE A 105 -3.87 -0.73 4.93
N THR A 106 -3.14 -1.66 4.33
CA THR A 106 -2.21 -1.35 3.23
C THR A 106 -2.94 -0.76 2.01
N ASP A 107 -2.32 0.25 1.38
CA ASP A 107 -2.84 0.98 0.22
C ASP A 107 -3.31 0.04 -0.91
N MET A 108 -2.52 -1.02 -1.16
CA MET A 108 -2.84 -2.03 -2.18
C MET A 108 -4.14 -2.78 -1.88
N ALA A 109 -4.43 -3.08 -0.60
CA ALA A 109 -5.67 -3.73 -0.21
C ALA A 109 -6.87 -2.78 -0.33
N VAL A 110 -6.71 -1.52 0.07
CA VAL A 110 -7.76 -0.49 -0.06
C VAL A 110 -8.13 -0.27 -1.53
N ALA A 111 -7.14 -0.10 -2.40
CA ALA A 111 -7.36 0.02 -3.85
C ALA A 111 -8.07 -1.21 -4.43
N ALA A 112 -7.66 -2.43 -4.04
CA ALA A 112 -8.30 -3.66 -4.47
C ALA A 112 -9.76 -3.79 -4.01
N MET A 113 -10.12 -3.22 -2.85
CA MET A 113 -11.49 -3.20 -2.34
C MET A 113 -12.37 -2.15 -3.04
N LEU A 114 -11.83 -0.96 -3.30
CA LEU A 114 -12.57 0.15 -3.93
C LEU A 114 -12.76 -0.05 -5.44
N MET A 115 -11.80 -0.68 -6.13
CA MET A 115 -11.85 -0.89 -7.58
C MET A 115 -13.14 -1.59 -8.08
N PRO A 116 -13.60 -2.73 -7.53
CA PRO A 116 -14.85 -3.36 -7.96
C PRO A 116 -16.07 -2.49 -7.68
N LEU A 117 -16.03 -1.68 -6.61
CA LEU A 117 -17.12 -0.77 -6.25
C LEU A 117 -17.23 0.38 -7.24
N ALA A 118 -16.11 0.97 -7.64
CA ALA A 118 -16.05 1.99 -8.66
C ALA A 118 -16.51 1.47 -10.03
N ARG A 119 -16.16 0.22 -10.39
CA ARG A 119 -16.68 -0.40 -11.62
C ARG A 119 -18.19 -0.62 -11.59
N ALA A 120 -18.76 -0.95 -10.43
CA ALA A 120 -20.21 -1.13 -10.31
C ALA A 120 -20.94 0.19 -10.60
N ILE A 121 -20.48 1.30 -10.03
CA ILE A 121 -21.06 2.64 -10.24
C ILE A 121 -20.94 3.07 -11.70
N LEU A 122 -19.78 2.86 -12.33
CA LEU A 122 -19.60 3.18 -13.75
C LEU A 122 -20.57 2.40 -14.65
N ARG A 123 -20.84 1.14 -14.31
CA ARG A 123 -21.77 0.31 -15.06
C ARG A 123 -23.23 0.78 -14.92
N GLU A 124 -23.63 1.27 -13.75
CA GLU A 124 -24.97 1.85 -13.53
C GLU A 124 -25.14 3.16 -14.29
N GLU A 125 -24.12 4.01 -14.33
CA GLU A 125 -24.11 5.28 -15.07
C GLU A 125 -23.89 5.11 -16.59
N GLY A 126 -23.76 3.88 -17.09
CA GLY A 126 -23.46 3.60 -18.50
C GLY A 126 -22.12 4.18 -18.98
N ALA A 127 -21.22 4.51 -18.05
CA ALA A 127 -19.93 5.10 -18.31
C ALA A 127 -18.84 4.02 -18.41
N GLU A 128 -17.98 4.09 -19.42
CA GLU A 128 -16.85 3.19 -19.53
C GLU A 128 -15.64 3.67 -18.71
N PRO A 129 -14.91 2.75 -18.03
CA PRO A 129 -13.67 3.09 -17.34
C PRO A 129 -12.70 3.80 -18.29
N MET A 130 -12.07 4.88 -17.81
CA MET A 130 -11.05 5.65 -18.55
C MET A 130 -11.51 6.33 -19.86
N LYS A 131 -12.79 6.24 -20.26
CA LYS A 131 -13.30 6.94 -21.46
C LYS A 131 -13.96 8.28 -21.14
N SER A 132 -14.91 8.31 -20.20
CA SER A 132 -15.59 9.54 -19.80
C SER A 132 -14.80 10.33 -18.75
N ASN A 133 -15.06 11.64 -18.62
CA ASN A 133 -14.42 12.48 -17.60
C ASN A 133 -14.72 11.95 -16.17
N PHE A 134 -15.93 11.44 -15.95
CA PHE A 134 -16.29 10.77 -14.70
C PHE A 134 -15.53 9.45 -14.54
N GLY A 135 -15.46 8.61 -15.58
CA GLY A 135 -14.72 7.35 -15.55
C GLY A 135 -13.24 7.53 -15.24
N LYS A 136 -12.59 8.54 -15.82
CA LYS A 136 -11.20 8.90 -15.49
C LYS A 136 -11.09 9.41 -14.04
N GLY A 137 -11.95 10.37 -13.66
CA GLY A 137 -11.94 10.96 -12.32
C GLY A 137 -12.16 9.93 -11.22
N LEU A 138 -13.06 8.98 -11.42
CA LEU A 138 -13.35 7.92 -10.46
C LEU A 138 -12.21 6.91 -10.33
N MET A 139 -11.59 6.50 -11.45
CA MET A 139 -10.42 5.61 -11.40
C MET A 139 -9.22 6.29 -10.73
N ILE A 140 -9.01 7.58 -11.00
CA ILE A 140 -8.00 8.38 -10.30
C ILE A 140 -8.33 8.47 -8.80
N ALA A 141 -9.59 8.67 -8.42
CA ALA A 141 -10.00 8.72 -7.02
C ALA A 141 -9.79 7.40 -6.28
N VAL A 142 -9.98 6.25 -6.95
CA VAL A 142 -9.67 4.94 -6.36
C VAL A 142 -8.18 4.78 -6.10
N ALA A 143 -7.34 5.18 -7.06
CA ALA A 143 -5.89 5.08 -6.94
C ALA A 143 -5.33 6.05 -5.90
N TRP A 144 -5.68 7.34 -6.01
CA TRP A 144 -5.15 8.38 -5.13
C TRP A 144 -5.82 8.35 -3.75
N GLY A 145 -7.09 7.96 -3.67
CA GLY A 145 -7.76 7.81 -2.38
C GLY A 145 -7.07 6.78 -1.49
N ALA A 146 -6.57 5.68 -2.05
CA ALA A 146 -5.86 4.67 -1.27
C ALA A 146 -4.44 5.08 -0.85
N LEU A 147 -3.86 6.09 -1.51
CA LEU A 147 -2.46 6.51 -1.33
C LEU A 147 -2.32 7.80 -0.50
N ILE A 148 -3.43 8.51 -0.23
CA ILE A 148 -3.51 9.71 0.64
C ILE A 148 -3.79 9.29 2.07
#